data_AF-A0A1H0BNM2-F1
#
_entry.id   AF-A0A1H0BNM2-F1
#
_cell.length_a   1.000
_cell.length_b   1.000
_cell.length_c   1.000
_cell.angle_alpha   90.00
_cell.angle_beta   90.00
_cell.angle_gamma   90.00
#
_symmetry.space_group_name_H-M   'P 1'
#
loop_
_entity.id
_entity.type
_entity.pdbx_description
1 polymer ?
#
loop_
_entity_poly.entity_id
_entity_poly.type
_entity_poly.pdbx_seq_one_letter_code
_entity_poly.pdbx_strand_id
1 'polypeptide(L)'
;MGKLVEKEQVLLAYYVCNFLEKNEKNEGELREALNNVGENLTSIQTELSEKGLLSDHDRMITNEGILYLDNILHIQSDAVERNKLAYVKDNLLTYDIELSVPGIKEYIHKHVGIE
;
A
#
# COMPACT_ATOMS: atom_id res chain seq x y z
N MET A 1 -9.76 -8.39 -14.85
CA MET A 1 -8.99 -8.59 -13.61
C MET A 1 -7.89 -7.55 -13.58
N GLY A 2 -7.98 -6.58 -12.68
CA GLY A 2 -6.88 -5.67 -12.43
C GLY A 2 -5.86 -6.39 -11.57
N LYS A 3 -4.60 -6.47 -11.98
CA LYS A 3 -3.53 -7.05 -11.16
C LYS A 3 -2.58 -5.91 -10.81
N LEU A 4 -2.41 -5.66 -9.51
CA LEU A 4 -1.36 -4.76 -9.06
C LEU A 4 -0.02 -5.44 -9.29
N VAL A 5 0.90 -4.77 -9.98
CA VAL A 5 2.26 -5.28 -10.08
C VAL A 5 2.97 -5.18 -8.72
N GLU A 6 4.04 -5.93 -8.53
CA GLU A 6 4.75 -6.03 -7.24
C GLU A 6 5.05 -4.66 -6.59
N LYS A 7 5.53 -3.68 -7.37
CA LYS A 7 5.79 -2.33 -6.88
C LYS A 7 4.55 -1.56 -6.42
N GLU A 8 3.40 -1.80 -7.06
CA GLU A 8 2.13 -1.18 -6.68
C GLU A 8 1.60 -1.82 -5.39
N GLN A 9 1.82 -3.13 -5.20
CA GLN A 9 1.50 -3.82 -3.94
C GLN A 9 2.38 -3.30 -2.79
N VAL A 10 3.67 -3.08 -3.02
CA VAL A 10 4.58 -2.45 -2.05
C VAL A 10 4.11 -1.04 -1.70
N LEU A 11 3.79 -0.22 -2.70
CA LEU A 11 3.26 1.13 -2.47
C LEU A 11 1.93 1.08 -1.69
N LEU A 12 1.06 0.10 -1.98
CA LEU A 12 -0.21 -0.08 -1.27
C LEU A 12 0.01 -0.45 0.20
N ALA A 13 1.04 -1.23 0.54
CA ALA A 13 1.40 -1.49 1.93
C ALA A 13 1.78 -0.20 2.68
N TYR A 14 2.59 0.67 2.06
CA TYR A 14 2.91 1.98 2.61
C TYR A 14 1.68 2.88 2.75
N TYR A 15 0.78 2.86 1.77
CA TYR A 15 -0.49 3.58 1.82
C TYR A 15 -1.35 3.13 3.00
N VAL A 16 -1.53 1.83 3.17
CA VAL A 16 -2.29 1.27 4.30
C VAL A 16 -1.67 1.73 5.61
N CYS A 17 -0.35 1.58 5.77
CA CYS A 17 0.35 2.00 6.98
C CYS A 17 0.21 3.49 7.28
N ASN A 18 0.14 4.34 6.25
CA ASN A 18 -0.04 5.78 6.39
C ASN A 18 -1.39 6.17 7.03
N PHE A 19 -2.45 5.38 6.80
CA PHE A 19 -3.78 5.61 7.37
C PHE A 19 -4.02 4.84 8.68
N LEU A 20 -3.04 4.07 9.15
CA LEU A 20 -3.06 3.48 10.49
C LEU A 20 -2.58 4.48 11.54
N GLU A 21 -2.89 4.22 12.80
CA GLU A 21 -2.30 4.97 13.90
C GLU A 21 -0.77 4.80 13.90
N LYS A 22 -0.04 5.93 13.97
CA LYS A 22 1.42 5.90 14.03
C LYS A 22 1.88 5.32 15.36
N ASN A 23 2.37 4.07 15.32
CA ASN A 23 2.94 3.38 16.46
C ASN A 23 3.96 2.32 15.98
N GLU A 24 4.85 1.92 16.87
CA GLU A 24 5.92 0.96 16.57
C GLU A 24 5.40 -0.41 16.11
N LYS A 25 4.18 -0.78 16.55
CA LYS A 25 3.55 -2.04 16.15
C LYS A 25 3.22 -2.04 14.66
N ASN A 26 2.51 -1.02 14.19
CA ASN A 26 2.08 -0.91 12.80
C ASN A 26 3.28 -0.74 11.84
N GLU A 27 4.30 0.01 12.27
CA GLU A 27 5.57 0.12 11.54
C GLU A 27 6.34 -1.21 11.48
N GLY A 28 6.34 -1.96 12.60
CA GLY A 28 6.92 -3.29 12.66
C GLY A 28 6.23 -4.29 11.72
N GLU A 29 4.90 -4.31 11.73
CA GLU A 29 4.09 -5.19 10.88
C GLU A 29 4.30 -4.87 9.38
N LEU A 30 4.39 -3.58 9.02
CA LEU A 30 4.77 -3.17 7.66
C LEU A 30 6.16 -3.70 7.29
N ARG A 31 7.16 -3.53 8.18
CA ARG A 31 8.53 -3.98 7.92
C ARG A 31 8.60 -5.49 7.70
N GLU A 32 7.88 -6.28 8.50
CA GLU A 32 7.78 -7.73 8.31
C GLU A 32 7.15 -8.08 6.96
N ALA A 33 6.07 -7.39 6.58
CA ALA A 33 5.44 -7.58 5.27
C ALA A 33 6.39 -7.27 4.11
N LEU A 34 7.15 -6.18 4.20
CA LEU A 34 8.14 -5.77 3.19
C LEU A 34 9.31 -6.74 3.10
N ASN A 35 9.78 -7.31 4.20
CA ASN A 35 10.87 -8.31 4.18
C ASN A 35 10.50 -9.55 3.35
N ASN A 36 9.22 -9.88 3.22
CA ASN A 36 8.75 -10.99 2.38
C ASN A 36 8.84 -10.71 0.87
N VAL A 37 9.09 -9.45 0.46
CA VAL A 37 9.41 -9.09 -0.93
C VAL A 37 10.83 -9.54 -1.31
N GLY A 38 11.70 -9.76 -0.31
CA GLY A 38 13.06 -10.24 -0.53
C GLY A 38 13.98 -9.20 -1.18
N GLU A 39 14.93 -9.67 -1.99
CA GLU A 39 16.03 -8.87 -2.54
C GLU A 39 15.58 -7.71 -3.45
N ASN A 40 14.39 -7.83 -4.04
CA ASN A 40 13.83 -6.81 -4.93
C ASN A 40 13.34 -5.55 -4.19
N LEU A 41 13.13 -5.62 -2.86
CA LEU A 41 12.53 -4.54 -2.09
C LEU A 41 13.27 -3.20 -2.28
N THR A 42 14.60 -3.22 -2.17
CA THR A 42 15.44 -2.02 -2.30
C THR A 42 15.33 -1.39 -3.68
N SER A 43 15.30 -2.23 -4.73
CA SER A 43 15.11 -1.76 -6.11
C SER A 43 13.75 -1.09 -6.28
N ILE A 44 12.69 -1.73 -5.77
CA ILE A 44 11.32 -1.21 -5.84
C ILE A 44 11.20 0.11 -5.10
N GLN A 45 11.70 0.19 -3.86
CA GLN A 45 11.69 1.43 -3.08
C GLN A 45 12.44 2.56 -3.78
N THR A 46 13.54 2.23 -4.46
CA THR A 46 14.32 3.20 -5.25
C THR A 46 13.50 3.73 -6.42
N GLU A 47 12.90 2.84 -7.24
CA GLU A 47 12.04 3.26 -8.35
C GLU A 47 10.83 4.08 -7.89
N LEU A 48 10.23 3.74 -6.75
CA LEU A 48 9.10 4.47 -6.19
C LEU A 48 9.52 5.86 -5.71
N SER A 49 10.71 5.99 -5.10
CA SER A 49 11.25 7.28 -4.70
C SER A 49 11.69 8.16 -5.87
N GLU A 50 12.31 7.59 -6.91
CA GLU A 50 12.65 8.32 -8.14
C GLU A 50 11.41 8.90 -8.84
N LYS A 51 10.26 8.24 -8.69
CA LYS A 51 8.95 8.71 -9.17
C LYS A 51 8.25 9.68 -8.21
N GLY A 52 8.87 9.99 -7.07
CA GLY A 52 8.30 10.85 -6.04
C GLY A 52 7.13 10.24 -5.28
N LEU A 53 6.90 8.91 -5.37
CA LEU A 53 5.79 8.21 -4.71
C LEU A 53 6.13 7.81 -3.26
N LEU A 54 7.43 7.63 -2.97
CA LEU A 54 7.97 7.47 -1.63
C LEU A 54 9.01 8.57 -1.35
N SER A 55 9.06 9.05 -0.12
CA SER A 55 10.09 9.99 0.32
C SER A 55 11.47 9.32 0.33
N ASP A 56 12.48 10.01 -0.19
CA ASP A 56 13.88 9.55 -0.18
C ASP A 56 14.48 9.47 1.24
N HIS A 57 13.96 10.26 2.17
CA HIS A 57 14.55 10.38 3.51
C HIS A 57 14.07 9.30 4.47
N ASP A 58 12.77 9.09 4.52
CA ASP A 58 12.08 8.30 5.54
C ASP A 58 11.21 7.19 4.94
N ARG A 59 11.20 7.03 3.61
CA ARG A 59 10.43 6.02 2.87
C ARG A 59 8.94 6.03 3.20
N MET A 60 8.42 7.16 3.67
CA MET A 60 6.99 7.38 3.81
C MET A 60 6.36 7.61 2.44
N ILE A 61 5.09 7.17 2.28
CA ILE A 61 4.33 7.50 1.08
C ILE A 61 4.12 9.01 0.99
N THR A 62 4.32 9.56 -0.20
CA THR A 62 4.10 11.00 -0.46
C THR A 62 2.64 11.25 -0.85
N ASN A 63 2.25 12.52 -0.94
CA ASN A 63 0.95 12.89 -1.50
C ASN A 63 0.77 12.39 -2.95
N GLU A 64 1.83 12.41 -3.75
CA GLU A 64 1.80 11.86 -5.12
C GLU A 64 1.60 10.34 -5.11
N GLY A 65 2.25 9.62 -4.17
CA GLY A 65 2.03 8.20 -3.95
C GLY A 65 0.58 7.87 -3.57
N ILE A 66 -0.02 8.68 -2.70
CA ILE A 66 -1.43 8.56 -2.31
C ILE A 66 -2.34 8.78 -3.52
N LEU A 67 -2.14 9.86 -4.28
CA LEU A 67 -2.94 10.17 -5.46
C LEU A 67 -2.80 9.10 -6.55
N TYR A 68 -1.60 8.55 -6.72
CA TYR A 68 -1.34 7.47 -7.67
C TYR A 68 -2.18 6.23 -7.33
N LEU A 69 -2.22 5.82 -6.05
CA LEU A 69 -3.04 4.69 -5.62
C LEU A 69 -4.53 5.00 -5.61
N ASP A 70 -4.95 6.20 -5.23
CA ASP A 70 -6.34 6.61 -5.32
C ASP A 70 -6.85 6.48 -6.77
N ASN A 71 -6.04 6.86 -7.76
CA ASN A 71 -6.39 6.70 -9.18
C ASN A 71 -6.49 5.22 -9.61
N ILE A 72 -5.54 4.37 -9.19
CA ILE A 72 -5.57 2.93 -9.53
C ILE A 72 -6.76 2.22 -8.89
N LEU A 73 -7.03 2.56 -7.63
CA LEU A 73 -8.12 1.98 -6.85
C LEU A 73 -9.45 2.70 -7.07
N HIS A 74 -9.53 3.64 -8.01
CA HIS A 74 -10.75 4.43 -8.28
C HIS A 74 -11.37 5.07 -7.02
N ILE A 75 -10.54 5.45 -6.05
CA ILE A 75 -10.96 6.13 -4.82
C ILE A 75 -11.13 7.61 -5.14
N GLN A 76 -12.34 8.14 -4.91
CA GLN A 76 -12.61 9.55 -5.13
C GLN A 76 -11.85 10.42 -4.12
N SER A 77 -11.30 11.55 -4.58
CA SER A 77 -10.47 12.43 -3.75
C SER A 77 -11.23 13.09 -2.59
N ASP A 78 -12.56 13.15 -2.64
CA ASP A 78 -13.44 13.62 -1.55
C ASP A 78 -13.75 12.55 -0.50
N ALA A 79 -13.28 11.31 -0.70
CA ALA A 79 -13.35 10.27 0.32
C ALA A 79 -12.63 10.76 1.59
N VAL A 80 -13.39 10.86 2.69
CA VAL A 80 -12.85 11.30 3.99
C VAL A 80 -11.67 10.40 4.38
N GLU A 81 -10.53 11.00 4.73
CA GLU A 81 -9.29 10.28 5.08
C GLU A 81 -9.53 9.14 6.10
N ARG A 82 -10.48 9.32 7.02
CA ARG A 82 -10.86 8.32 8.04
C ARG A 82 -11.42 7.01 7.47
N ASN A 83 -11.91 6.99 6.24
CA ASN A 83 -12.52 5.82 5.62
C ASN A 83 -11.70 5.26 4.43
N LYS A 84 -10.51 5.80 4.14
CA LYS A 84 -9.71 5.37 2.97
C LYS A 84 -9.42 3.86 2.97
N LEU A 85 -9.20 3.24 4.13
CA LEU A 85 -9.00 1.79 4.22
C LEU A 85 -10.25 0.97 3.84
N ALA A 86 -11.45 1.48 4.12
CA ALA A 86 -12.68 0.84 3.70
C ALA A 86 -12.83 0.87 2.17
N TYR A 87 -12.47 1.99 1.53
CA TYR A 87 -12.42 2.07 0.07
C TYR A 87 -11.37 1.12 -0.52
N VAL A 88 -10.20 0.96 0.10
CA VAL A 88 -9.22 -0.04 -0.35
C VAL A 88 -9.84 -1.43 -0.33
N LYS A 89 -10.48 -1.83 0.79
CA LYS A 89 -11.19 -3.11 0.89
C LYS A 89 -12.23 -3.27 -0.23
N ASP A 90 -13.13 -2.29 -0.37
CA ASP A 90 -14.24 -2.37 -1.32
C ASP A 90 -13.74 -2.49 -2.75
N ASN A 91 -12.67 -1.77 -3.11
CA ASN A 91 -12.10 -1.83 -4.46
C ASN A 91 -11.34 -3.13 -4.73
N LEU A 92 -10.58 -3.64 -3.74
CA LEU A 92 -9.91 -4.95 -3.87
C LEU A 92 -10.94 -6.06 -4.13
N LEU A 93 -12.07 -6.05 -3.42
CA LEU A 93 -13.14 -7.03 -3.58
C LEU A 93 -13.98 -6.81 -4.85
N THR A 94 -14.32 -5.56 -5.18
CA THR A 94 -15.18 -5.23 -6.33
C THR A 94 -14.50 -5.51 -7.66
N TYR A 95 -13.20 -5.21 -7.76
CA TYR A 95 -12.44 -5.38 -9.01
C TYR A 95 -11.63 -6.68 -9.07
N ASP A 96 -11.80 -7.56 -8.07
CA ASP A 96 -11.09 -8.83 -7.95
C ASP A 96 -9.58 -8.64 -8.12
N ILE A 97 -9.04 -7.65 -7.39
CA ILE A 97 -7.63 -7.27 -7.50
C ILE A 97 -6.78 -8.30 -6.76
N GLU A 98 -6.07 -9.12 -7.53
CA GLU A 98 -5.20 -10.14 -6.97
C GLU A 98 -3.87 -9.55 -6.48
N LEU A 99 -3.59 -9.72 -5.19
CA LEU A 99 -2.28 -9.47 -4.59
C LEU A 99 -1.43 -10.73 -4.67
N SER A 100 -0.32 -10.65 -5.40
CA SER A 100 0.54 -11.81 -5.69
C SER A 100 1.69 -12.00 -4.70
N VAL A 101 2.02 -10.99 -3.89
CA VAL A 101 3.07 -11.08 -2.87
C VAL A 101 2.44 -11.53 -1.55
N PRO A 102 2.69 -12.77 -1.06
CA PRO A 102 1.95 -13.33 0.08
C PRO A 102 2.02 -12.47 1.35
N GLY A 103 3.23 -12.06 1.78
CA GLY A 103 3.39 -11.25 3.00
C GLY A 103 2.73 -9.88 2.92
N ILE A 104 2.71 -9.27 1.73
CA ILE A 104 2.02 -7.99 1.49
C ILE A 104 0.50 -8.19 1.45
N LYS A 105 0.03 -9.28 0.82
CA LYS A 105 -1.38 -9.65 0.79
C LYS A 105 -1.94 -9.84 2.20
N GLU A 106 -1.26 -10.66 3.01
CA GLU A 106 -1.66 -10.95 4.39
C GLU A 106 -1.72 -9.66 5.23
N TYR A 107 -0.70 -8.80 5.10
CA TYR A 107 -0.67 -7.51 5.76
C TYR A 107 -1.85 -6.61 5.35
N ILE A 108 -2.05 -6.40 4.05
CA ILE A 108 -3.12 -5.53 3.55
C ILE A 108 -4.48 -6.08 3.99
N HIS A 109 -4.75 -7.37 3.77
CA HIS A 109 -6.03 -8.00 4.14
C HIS A 109 -6.34 -7.82 5.62
N LYS A 110 -5.36 -8.05 6.50
CA LYS A 110 -5.50 -7.86 7.95
C LYS A 110 -5.90 -6.43 8.31
N HIS A 111 -5.26 -5.42 7.72
CA HIS A 111 -5.47 -4.02 8.10
C HIS A 111 -6.66 -3.35 7.41
N VAL A 112 -7.13 -3.87 6.28
CA VAL A 112 -8.35 -3.39 5.61
C VAL A 112 -9.58 -4.22 5.98
N GLY A 113 -9.42 -5.32 6.72
CA GLY A 113 -10.52 -6.13 7.25
C GLY A 113 -11.10 -7.11 6.22
N ILE A 114 -10.24 -7.78 5.46
CA ILE A 114 -10.59 -8.90 4.57
C ILE A 114 -10.12 -10.19 5.26
N GLU A 115 -11.05 -11.13 5.46
CA GLU A 115 -10.80 -12.47 6.02
C GLU A 115 -10.45 -13.50 4.95
#